data_AF-A0A0D5NHM3-F1
#
_entry.id   AF-A0A0D5NHM3-F1
#
_cell.length_a   1.000
_cell.length_b   1.000
_cell.length_c   1.000
_cell.angle_alpha   90.00
_cell.angle_beta   90.00
_cell.angle_gamma   90.00
#
_symmetry.space_group_name_H-M   'P 1'
#
loop_
_entity.id
_entity.type
_entity.pdbx_description
1 polymer ?
#
loop_
_entity_poly.entity_id
_entity_poly.type
_entity_poly.pdbx_seq_one_letter_code
_entity_poly.pdbx_strand_id
1 'polypeptide(L)' 'MAAALAGTNVVRFTEGGGIASVSGIRTGDEVRCLLRINDRQIPSTLLSFPVQASDTLTVELLYAGA' A
#
# COMPACT_ATOMS: atom_id res chain seq x y z
N MET A 1 -10.00 1.15 0.75
CA MET A 1 -8.74 0.75 1.41
C MET A 1 -7.80 1.93 1.60
N ALA A 2 -7.59 2.75 0.55
CA ALA A 2 -6.74 3.95 0.61
C ALA A 2 -7.10 4.88 1.78
N ALA A 3 -8.39 5.09 2.07
CA ALA A 3 -8.82 5.91 3.21
C ALA A 3 -8.39 5.32 4.58
N ALA A 4 -8.48 4.01 4.76
CA ALA A 4 -8.08 3.34 6.00
C ALA A 4 -6.56 3.42 6.19
N LEU A 5 -5.79 3.18 5.12
CA LEU A 5 -4.33 3.31 5.13
C LEU A 5 -3.88 4.76 5.29
N ALA A 6 -4.56 5.73 4.67
CA ALA A 6 -4.30 7.16 4.84
C ALA A 6 -4.53 7.60 6.29
N GLY A 7 -5.56 7.04 6.95
CA GLY A 7 -5.84 7.28 8.36
C GLY A 7 -4.72 6.86 9.32
N THR A 8 -3.81 5.96 8.89
CA THR A 8 -2.64 5.57 9.70
C THR A 8 -1.54 6.63 9.72
N ASN A 9 -1.57 7.61 8.80
CA ASN A 9 -0.48 8.56 8.54
C ASN A 9 0.87 7.94 8.15
N VAL A 10 0.95 6.61 8.00
CA VAL A 10 2.16 5.90 7.60
C VAL A 10 2.25 5.79 6.08
N VAL A 11 1.11 5.64 5.39
CA VAL A 11 1.06 5.42 3.94
C VAL A 11 0.62 6.71 3.23
N ARG A 12 1.41 7.16 2.24
CA ARG A 12 1.02 8.24 1.32
C ARG A 12 0.70 7.69 -0.05
N PHE A 13 -0.22 8.35 -0.72
CA PHE A 13 -0.69 7.97 -2.05
C PHE A 13 -0.22 8.98 -3.10
N THR A 14 0.01 8.51 -4.33
CA THR A 14 0.20 9.36 -5.50
C THR A 14 -1.15 9.85 -6.01
N GLU A 15 -1.16 10.93 -6.80
CA GLU A 15 -2.39 11.40 -7.45
C GLU A 15 -3.01 10.35 -8.40
N GLY A 16 -2.20 9.43 -8.93
CA GLY A 16 -2.66 8.30 -9.74
C GLY A 16 -3.26 7.12 -8.96
N GLY A 17 -3.41 7.23 -7.63
CA GLY A 17 -4.00 6.19 -6.80
C GLY A 17 -3.05 5.03 -6.43
N GLY A 18 -1.74 5.20 -6.63
CA GLY A 18 -0.71 4.26 -6.17
C GLY A 18 -0.17 4.65 -4.78
N ILE A 19 0.61 3.78 -4.16
CA ILE A 19 1.37 4.14 -2.95
C ILE A 19 2.61 4.92 -3.37
N ALA A 20 2.79 6.12 -2.80
CA ALA A 20 3.94 7.00 -3.01
C ALA A 20 5.06 6.77 -1.99
N SER A 21 4.68 6.51 -0.74
CA SER A 21 5.62 6.18 0.32
C SER A 21 4.95 5.45 1.47
N VAL A 22 5.74 4.68 2.19
CA VAL A 22 5.33 3.97 3.42
C VAL A 22 6.37 4.28 4.49
N SER A 23 5.93 4.83 5.62
CA SER A 23 6.79 5.24 6.73
C SER A 23 7.94 6.17 6.34
N GLY A 24 7.76 6.98 5.29
CA GLY A 24 8.80 7.88 4.75
C GLY A 24 9.69 7.26 3.67
N ILE A 25 9.63 5.96 3.43
CA ILE A 25 10.37 5.29 2.34
C ILE A 25 9.59 5.47 1.05
N ARG A 26 10.21 6.09 0.04
CA ARG A 26 9.59 6.27 -1.28
C ARG A 26 9.54 4.94 -2.02
N THR A 27 8.39 4.64 -2.59
CA THR A 27 8.20 3.53 -3.51
C THR A 27 8.65 3.95 -4.91
N GLY A 28 9.22 3.02 -5.68
CA GLY A 28 9.81 3.34 -6.98
C GLY A 28 10.76 2.25 -7.48
N ASP A 29 11.79 2.65 -8.22
CA ASP A 29 12.68 1.75 -8.98
C ASP A 29 13.24 0.59 -8.16
N GLU A 30 13.83 0.89 -7.00
CA GLU A 30 14.45 -0.12 -6.12
C GLU A 30 13.54 -0.61 -5.00
N VAL A 31 12.40 0.07 -4.76
CA VAL A 31 11.50 -0.22 -3.65
C VAL A 31 10.12 -0.54 -4.20
N ARG A 32 9.82 -1.83 -4.30
CA ARG A 32 8.50 -2.32 -4.68
C ARG A 32 7.58 -2.35 -3.48
N CYS A 33 6.31 -2.08 -3.71
CA CYS A 33 5.28 -2.17 -2.69
C CYS A 33 4.33 -3.33 -3.02
N LEU A 34 4.16 -4.26 -2.09
CA LEU A 34 3.09 -5.25 -2.14
C LEU A 34 1.98 -4.86 -1.19
N LEU A 35 0.76 -5.15 -1.61
CA LEU A 35 -0.43 -4.92 -0.81
C LEU A 35 -1.16 -6.24 -0.62
N ARG A 36 -1.62 -6.50 0.60
CA ARG A 36 -2.39 -7.71 0.92
C ARG A 36 -3.63 -7.36 1.73
N ILE A 37 -4.71 -8.04 1.41
CA ILE A 37 -5.95 -8.05 2.20
C ILE A 37 -6.17 -9.47 2.66
N ASN A 38 -6.29 -9.69 3.97
CA ASN A 38 -6.54 -11.01 4.56
C ASN A 38 -5.56 -12.06 3.99
N ASP A 39 -4.26 -11.75 4.05
CA ASP A 39 -3.15 -12.54 3.49
C ASP A 39 -3.10 -12.70 1.96
N ARG A 40 -4.09 -12.21 1.22
CA ARG A 40 -4.11 -12.28 -0.25
C ARG A 40 -3.45 -11.07 -0.86
N GLN A 41 -2.41 -11.30 -1.67
CA GLN A 41 -1.81 -10.23 -2.47
C GLN A 41 -2.81 -9.70 -3.49
N ILE A 42 -2.90 -8.37 -3.53
CA ILE A 42 -3.74 -7.65 -4.46
C ILE A 42 -2.91 -6.59 -5.20
N PRO A 43 -3.26 -6.31 -6.46
CA PRO A 43 -2.65 -5.21 -7.19
C PRO A 43 -3.00 -3.87 -6.55
N SER A 44 -2.07 -2.91 -6.65
CA SER A 44 -2.24 -1.54 -6.14
C SER A 44 -3.44 -0.81 -6.76
N THR A 45 -3.89 -1.22 -7.95
CA THR A 45 -5.10 -0.70 -8.61
C THR A 45 -6.39 -0.95 -7.81
N LEU A 46 -6.37 -1.89 -6.85
CA LEU A 46 -7.51 -2.16 -5.97
C LEU A 46 -7.48 -1.32 -4.67
N LEU A 47 -6.64 -0.29 -4.57
CA LEU A 47 -6.63 0.65 -3.43
C LEU A 47 -7.97 1.37 -3.20
N SER A 48 -8.76 1.52 -4.26
CA SER A 48 -10.12 2.08 -4.21
C SER A 48 -11.18 1.10 -3.68
N PHE A 49 -10.88 -0.20 -3.57
CA PHE A 49 -11.87 -1.17 -3.09
C PHE A 49 -12.27 -0.92 -1.63
N PRO A 50 -13.57 -1.08 -1.29
CA PRO A 50 -14.04 -0.99 0.08
C PRO A 50 -13.40 -2.09 0.93
N VAL A 51 -13.03 -1.74 2.15
CA VAL A 51 -12.49 -2.67 3.16
C VAL A 51 -13.50 -2.79 4.28
N GLN A 52 -13.68 -4.00 4.79
CA GLN A 52 -14.55 -4.27 5.93
C GLN A 52 -13.77 -4.11 7.25
N ALA A 53 -14.49 -3.91 8.35
CA ALA A 53 -13.86 -3.70 9.66
C ALA A 53 -13.04 -4.90 10.17
N SER A 54 -13.34 -6.11 9.66
CA SER A 54 -12.58 -7.34 9.97
C SER A 54 -11.40 -7.58 9.04
N ASP A 55 -11.22 -6.76 8.00
CA ASP A 55 -10.15 -6.98 7.03
C ASP A 55 -8.81 -6.55 7.61
N THR A 56 -7.81 -7.42 7.47
CA THR A 56 -6.42 -7.10 7.78
C THR A 56 -5.72 -6.63 6.53
N LEU A 57 -5.17 -5.42 6.59
CA LEU A 57 -4.41 -4.80 5.50
C LEU A 57 -2.92 -4.88 5.82
N THR A 58 -2.15 -5.47 4.93
CA THR A 58 -0.69 -5.50 5.04
C THR A 58 -0.07 -4.77 3.87
N VAL A 59 0.90 -3.90 4.18
CA VAL A 59 1.71 -3.18 3.20
C VAL A 59 3.15 -3.63 3.39
N GLU A 60 3.71 -4.30 2.39
CA GLU A 60 5.08 -4.80 2.41
C GLU A 60 5.94 -3.95 1.47
N LEU A 61 7.12 -3.56 1.96
CA LEU A 61 8.15 -2.92 1.15
C LEU A 61 9.22 -3.96 0.82
N LEU A 62 9.46 -4.15 -0.46
CA LEU A 62 10.51 -5.02 -0.98
C LEU A 62 11.60 -4.14 -1.57
N TYR A 63 12.77 -4.16 -0.96
CA TYR A 63 13.97 -3.55 -1.53
C TYR A 63 14.62 -4.56 -2.48
N ALA A 64 14.57 -4.27 -3.78
CA ALA A 64 15.29 -4.98 -4.81
C ALA A 64 16.47 -4.11 -5.24
N GLY A 65 17.46 -3.97 -4.35
CA GLY A 65 18.72 -3.32 -4.70
C GLY A 65 19.40 -4.07 -5.84
N ALA A 66 19.85 -3.32 -6.85
CA ALA A 66 20.66 -3.82 -7.96
C ALA A 66 22.13 -3.97 -7.55
#